data_AF-A0A7W7ZER0-F1
#
_entry.id   AF-A0A7W7ZER0-F1
#
_cell.length_a   1.000
_cell.length_b   1.000
_cell.length_c   1.000
_cell.angle_alpha   90.00
_cell.angle_beta   90.00
_cell.angle_gamma   90.00
#
_symmetry.space_group_name_H-M   'P 1'
#
loop_
_entity.id
_entity.type
_entity.pdbx_description
1 polymer ?
#
loop_
_entity_poly.entity_id
_entity_poly.type
_entity_poly.pdbx_seq_one_letter_code
_entity_poly.pdbx_strand_id
1 'polypeptide(L)'
;MDADQVRKFLLTLPHVVETMQWGDNLVYWVGDKAVGGKMFVLVNLDNLLSHGVMSYSAGPDRYSDLLEIEGLYPAPYMARIHWVAAERWDVFRNAEWQDELRAAHAITYAKHPDEVKSTLNLPVAQLKRLVAENTAIRAKKQKPRRQRRPQRNPRRRVP
;
A
#
# COMPACT_ATOMS: atom_id res chain seq x y z
N MET A 1 16.11 12.46 5.18
CA MET A 1 15.74 11.06 4.87
C MET A 1 15.81 10.90 3.36
N ASP A 2 15.80 9.69 2.81
CA ASP A 2 15.63 9.43 1.37
C ASP A 2 14.83 8.12 1.16
N ALA A 3 14.51 7.79 -0.10
CA ALA A 3 13.71 6.61 -0.43
C ALA A 3 14.36 5.30 0.07
N ASP A 4 15.68 5.16 -0.03
CA ASP A 4 16.40 3.96 0.39
C ASP A 4 16.46 3.84 1.92
N GLN A 5 16.64 4.95 2.63
CA GLN A 5 16.61 5.00 4.08
C GLN A 5 15.22 4.66 4.62
N VAL A 6 14.16 5.20 4.02
CA VAL A 6 12.78 4.88 4.38
C VAL A 6 12.51 3.40 4.13
N ARG A 7 12.90 2.88 2.98
CA ARG A 7 12.75 1.45 2.65
C ARG A 7 13.41 0.56 3.70
N LYS A 8 14.69 0.81 4.01
CA LYS A 8 15.43 0.06 5.03
C LYS A 8 14.72 0.11 6.37
N PHE A 9 14.24 1.28 6.78
CA PHE A 9 13.52 1.46 8.02
C PHE A 9 12.18 0.72 8.06
N LEU A 10 11.33 0.88 7.04
CA LEU A 10 10.02 0.25 6.98
C LEU A 10 10.10 -1.28 7.00
N LEU A 11 11.11 -1.86 6.36
CA LEU A 11 11.35 -3.30 6.38
C LEU A 11 11.80 -3.84 7.75
N THR A 12 12.18 -2.97 8.69
CA THR A 12 12.44 -3.37 10.09
C THR A 12 11.16 -3.48 10.93
N LEU A 13 10.06 -2.88 10.48
CA LEU A 13 8.80 -2.90 11.20
C LEU A 13 8.11 -4.27 11.04
N PRO A 14 7.38 -4.73 12.06
CA PRO A 14 6.77 -6.06 12.05
C PRO A 14 5.72 -6.17 10.95
N HIS A 15 5.68 -7.34 10.29
CA HIS A 15 4.69 -7.68 9.27
C HIS A 15 4.68 -6.80 8.03
N VAL A 16 5.73 -5.97 7.79
CA VAL A 16 5.76 -5.11 6.61
C VAL A 16 6.07 -5.90 5.35
N VAL A 17 5.28 -5.64 4.30
CA VAL A 17 5.47 -6.20 2.96
C VAL A 17 5.60 -5.05 1.96
N GLU A 18 6.62 -5.11 1.11
CA GLU A 18 6.85 -4.17 0.02
C GLU A 18 6.26 -4.71 -1.30
N THR A 19 5.59 -3.85 -2.06
CA THR A 19 5.18 -4.18 -3.43
C THR A 19 5.41 -3.00 -4.36
N MET A 20 5.96 -3.25 -5.55
CA MET A 20 5.95 -2.27 -6.63
C MET A 20 4.55 -2.19 -7.24
N GLN A 21 4.01 -0.98 -7.37
CA GLN A 21 2.74 -0.69 -8.02
C GLN A 21 2.93 0.43 -9.04
N TRP A 22 2.08 0.43 -10.08
CA TRP A 22 2.01 1.53 -11.06
C TRP A 22 3.37 1.95 -11.67
N GLY A 23 4.24 0.98 -11.96
CA GLY A 23 5.57 1.22 -12.52
C GLY A 23 6.61 1.58 -11.45
N ASP A 24 6.47 2.77 -10.87
CA ASP A 24 7.53 3.43 -10.09
C ASP A 24 7.10 3.80 -8.67
N ASN A 25 6.04 3.19 -8.14
CA ASN A 25 5.56 3.45 -6.79
C ASN A 25 5.79 2.26 -5.87
N LEU A 26 6.59 2.46 -4.82
CA LEU A 26 6.73 1.48 -3.74
C LEU A 26 5.59 1.65 -2.75
N VAL A 27 4.78 0.60 -2.59
CA VAL A 27 3.68 0.57 -1.61
C VAL A 27 4.02 -0.42 -0.51
N TYR A 28 3.96 0.05 0.73
CA TYR A 28 4.21 -0.74 1.92
C TYR A 28 2.90 -1.08 2.62
N TRP A 29 2.80 -2.34 3.03
CA TRP A 29 1.63 -2.96 3.61
C TRP A 29 1.95 -3.47 5.00
N VAL A 30 1.03 -3.31 5.93
CA VAL A 30 1.03 -4.10 7.17
C VAL A 30 0.29 -5.39 6.88
N GLY A 31 1.02 -6.49 6.87
CA GLY A 31 0.54 -7.81 6.49
C GLY A 31 0.55 -8.04 4.96
N ASP A 32 0.60 -9.31 4.56
CA ASP A 32 0.48 -9.68 3.15
C ASP A 32 -0.96 -9.50 2.67
N LYS A 33 -1.13 -9.02 1.43
CA LYS A 33 -2.45 -8.86 0.79
C LYS A 33 -3.28 -10.13 0.85
N ALA A 34 -2.66 -11.31 0.75
CA ALA A 34 -3.30 -12.62 0.75
C ALA A 34 -4.01 -12.94 2.08
N VAL A 35 -3.58 -12.33 3.19
CA VAL A 35 -4.17 -12.51 4.52
C VAL A 35 -4.90 -11.25 5.02
N GLY A 36 -5.15 -10.28 4.13
CA GLY A 36 -5.91 -9.08 4.46
C GLY A 36 -5.06 -7.86 4.84
N GLY A 37 -3.81 -7.82 4.38
CA GLY A 37 -2.91 -6.70 4.62
C GLY A 37 -3.43 -5.35 4.12
N LYS A 38 -3.07 -4.28 4.81
CA LYS A 38 -3.49 -2.90 4.53
C LYS A 38 -2.28 -2.02 4.24
N MET A 39 -2.36 -1.21 3.20
CA MET A 39 -1.32 -0.23 2.87
C MET A 39 -1.28 0.89 3.90
N PHE A 40 -0.08 1.42 4.16
CA PHE A 40 0.10 2.52 5.10
C PHE A 40 1.11 3.57 4.64
N VAL A 41 2.00 3.23 3.70
CA VAL A 41 2.98 4.14 3.10
C VAL A 41 3.08 3.88 1.60
N LEU A 42 3.26 4.95 0.84
CA LEU A 42 3.55 4.96 -0.59
C LEU A 42 4.73 5.89 -0.83
N VAL A 43 5.78 5.40 -1.48
CA VAL A 43 6.96 6.19 -1.88
C VAL A 43 6.97 6.28 -3.39
N ASN A 44 7.03 7.50 -3.92
CA ASN A 44 7.14 7.75 -5.36
C ASN A 44 8.63 7.72 -5.72
N LEU A 45 9.05 6.82 -6.61
CA LEU A 45 10.43 6.76 -7.09
C LEU A 45 10.66 7.67 -8.30
N ASP A 46 9.60 8.06 -8.99
CA ASP A 46 9.65 9.02 -10.09
C ASP A 46 9.46 10.44 -9.56
N ASN A 47 10.53 11.24 -9.65
CA ASN A 47 10.54 12.65 -9.25
C ASN A 47 9.73 13.55 -10.21
N LEU A 48 9.20 13.01 -11.31
CA LEU A 48 8.39 13.77 -12.28
C LEU A 48 6.92 13.90 -11.87
N LEU A 49 6.46 13.15 -10.86
CA LEU A 49 5.06 13.16 -10.44
C LEU A 49 4.80 14.27 -9.40
N SER A 50 3.80 15.13 -9.66
CA SER A 50 3.33 16.19 -8.77
C SER A 50 2.60 15.69 -7.51
N HIS A 51 2.97 14.51 -7.00
CA HIS A 51 2.31 13.82 -5.89
C HIS A 51 3.23 13.65 -4.67
N GLY A 52 4.34 14.39 -4.64
CA GLY A 52 5.29 14.43 -3.54
C GLY A 52 6.26 13.25 -3.55
N VAL A 53 7.20 13.22 -2.61
CA VAL A 53 8.15 12.10 -2.48
C VAL A 53 7.54 10.89 -1.79
N MET A 54 6.56 11.10 -0.91
CA MET A 54 5.95 10.03 -0.11
C MET A 54 4.55 10.42 0.37
N SER A 55 3.66 9.44 0.53
CA SER A 55 2.39 9.57 1.22
C SER A 55 2.23 8.51 2.30
N TYR A 56 1.63 8.85 3.44
CA TYR A 56 1.43 7.92 4.54
C TYR A 56 0.14 8.16 5.33
N SER A 57 -0.30 7.12 6.03
CA SER A 57 -1.48 7.14 6.89
C SER A 57 -1.21 7.87 8.20
N ALA A 58 -1.42 9.19 8.23
CA ALA A 58 -1.36 10.01 9.45
C ALA A 58 -2.41 9.59 10.51
N GLY A 59 -3.58 9.13 10.06
CA GLY A 59 -4.71 8.84 10.94
C GLY A 59 -5.43 10.11 11.41
N PRO A 60 -6.67 9.98 11.93
CA PRO A 60 -7.53 11.14 12.18
C PRO A 60 -6.98 12.09 13.24
N ASP A 61 -6.31 11.57 14.27
CA ASP A 61 -5.92 12.35 15.44
C ASP A 61 -4.83 13.38 15.14
N ARG A 62 -3.93 13.07 14.19
CA ARG A 62 -2.78 13.92 13.85
C ARG A 62 -2.90 14.62 12.50
N TYR A 63 -3.96 14.32 11.77
CA TYR A 63 -4.11 14.79 10.39
C TYR A 63 -4.15 16.31 10.29
N SER A 64 -4.91 16.99 11.16
CA SER A 64 -4.96 18.46 11.19
C SER A 64 -3.59 19.07 11.43
N ASP A 65 -2.90 18.59 12.45
CA ASP A 65 -1.65 19.16 12.94
C ASP A 65 -0.53 19.00 11.90
N LEU A 66 -0.51 17.84 11.21
CA LEU A 66 0.44 17.59 10.14
C LEU A 66 0.19 18.47 8.92
N LEU A 67 -1.04 18.88 8.63
CA LEU A 67 -1.34 19.78 7.52
C LEU A 67 -0.92 21.24 7.77
N GLU A 68 -0.62 21.60 9.02
CA GLU A 68 -0.05 22.92 9.34
C GLU A 68 1.46 22.98 9.08
N ILE A 69 2.11 21.84 8.82
CA ILE A 69 3.54 21.75 8.57
C ILE A 69 3.85 22.04 7.10
N GLU A 70 4.75 22.99 6.87
CA GLU A 70 5.17 23.34 5.52
C GLU A 70 5.77 22.13 4.79
N GLY A 71 5.29 21.88 3.57
CA GLY A 71 5.70 20.74 2.75
C GLY A 71 4.91 19.46 3.00
N LEU A 72 3.94 19.46 3.93
CA LEU A 72 2.89 18.45 4.00
C LEU A 72 1.58 18.98 3.43
N TYR A 73 0.86 18.10 2.73
CA TYR A 73 -0.44 18.42 2.16
C TYR A 73 -1.33 17.18 2.11
N PRO A 74 -2.65 17.34 1.89
CA PRO A 74 -3.57 16.21 1.79
C PRO A 74 -3.15 15.25 0.67
N ALA A 75 -2.99 13.96 0.98
CA ALA A 75 -2.58 12.99 -0.02
C ALA A 75 -3.65 12.91 -1.15
N PRO A 76 -3.26 13.05 -2.44
CA PRO A 76 -4.18 12.94 -3.55
C PRO A 76 -4.98 11.63 -3.46
N TYR A 77 -6.32 11.72 -3.61
CA TYR A 77 -7.26 10.59 -3.53
C TYR A 77 -7.41 9.90 -2.16
N MET A 78 -6.47 10.10 -1.24
CA MET A 78 -6.38 9.42 0.06
C MET A 78 -6.64 10.37 1.25
N ALA A 79 -6.77 11.67 1.02
CA ALA A 79 -7.09 12.68 2.04
C ALA A 79 -8.33 12.31 2.89
N ARG A 80 -9.37 11.74 2.27
CA ARG A 80 -10.61 11.31 2.94
C ARG A 80 -10.43 10.23 4.01
N ILE A 81 -9.30 9.51 3.97
CA ILE A 81 -8.93 8.49 4.96
C ILE A 81 -7.77 8.95 5.84
N HIS A 82 -7.53 10.26 5.91
CA HIS A 82 -6.51 10.91 6.74
C HIS A 82 -5.09 10.50 6.37
N TRP A 83 -4.79 10.58 5.07
CA TRP A 83 -3.43 10.41 4.54
C TRP A 83 -2.86 11.75 4.15
N VAL A 84 -1.59 11.96 4.48
CA VAL A 84 -0.82 13.14 4.08
C VAL A 84 0.25 12.75 3.08
N ALA A 85 0.58 13.67 2.19
CA ALA A 85 1.69 13.58 1.25
C ALA A 85 2.76 14.60 1.66
N ALA A 86 4.01 14.19 1.56
CA ALA A 86 5.17 15.03 1.76
C ALA A 86 5.76 15.40 0.41
N GLU A 87 5.92 16.70 0.20
CA GLU A 87 6.49 17.26 -1.02
C GLU A 87 7.97 16.90 -1.16
N ARG A 88 8.69 16.87 -0.04
CA ARG A 88 10.15 16.76 0.04
C ARG A 88 10.60 15.94 1.25
N TRP A 89 11.83 15.44 1.22
CA TRP A 89 12.34 14.55 2.28
C TRP A 89 12.81 15.28 3.54
N ASP A 90 13.05 16.59 3.45
CA ASP A 90 13.56 17.46 4.51
C ASP A 90 12.44 18.17 5.30
N VAL A 91 11.16 17.85 5.05
CA VAL A 91 10.02 18.27 5.88
C VAL A 91 10.24 17.88 7.35
N PHE A 92 10.84 16.71 7.58
CA PHE A 92 11.17 16.20 8.90
C PHE A 92 12.64 15.76 8.98
N ARG A 93 13.18 15.80 10.20
CA ARG A 93 14.42 15.11 10.53
C ARG A 93 14.21 13.60 10.46
N ASN A 94 15.29 12.85 10.28
CA ASN A 94 15.21 11.39 10.15
C ASN A 94 14.53 10.70 11.35
N ALA A 95 14.71 11.22 12.57
CA ALA A 95 14.07 10.68 13.77
C ALA A 95 12.54 10.89 13.73
N GLU A 96 12.11 12.11 13.41
CA GLU A 96 10.68 12.46 13.26
C GLU A 96 10.03 11.61 12.17
N TRP A 97 10.72 11.42 11.04
CA TRP A 97 10.25 10.51 9.99
C TRP A 97 10.02 9.08 10.51
N GLN A 98 10.95 8.55 11.29
CA GLN A 98 10.79 7.21 11.86
C GLN A 98 9.60 7.13 12.82
N ASP A 99 9.34 8.18 13.59
CA ASP A 99 8.22 8.25 14.52
C ASP A 99 6.89 8.36 13.78
N GLU A 100 6.80 9.17 12.72
CA GLU A 100 5.63 9.24 11.83
C GLU A 100 5.31 7.88 11.20
N LEU A 101 6.33 7.20 10.68
CA LEU A 101 6.17 5.92 10.00
C LEU A 101 5.82 4.79 11.00
N ARG A 102 6.34 4.84 12.23
CA ARG A 102 5.89 3.95 13.33
C ARG A 102 4.43 4.19 13.68
N ALA A 103 4.00 5.45 13.79
CA ALA A 103 2.61 5.79 14.07
C ALA A 103 1.68 5.31 12.96
N ALA A 104 2.05 5.55 11.70
CA ALA A 104 1.30 5.10 10.52
C ALA A 104 1.16 3.57 10.48
N HIS A 105 2.23 2.85 10.83
CA HIS A 105 2.21 1.40 10.98
C HIS A 105 1.26 0.95 12.10
N ALA A 106 1.39 1.54 13.30
CA ALA A 106 0.59 1.16 14.47
C ALA A 106 -0.91 1.38 14.24
N ILE A 107 -1.31 2.53 13.69
CA ILE A 107 -2.69 2.84 13.34
C ILE A 107 -3.22 1.85 12.29
N THR A 108 -2.39 1.50 11.31
CA THR A 108 -2.79 0.55 10.27
C THR A 108 -2.92 -0.87 10.81
N TYR A 109 -1.99 -1.30 11.65
CA TYR A 109 -2.07 -2.59 12.34
C TYR A 109 -3.33 -2.68 13.22
N ALA A 110 -3.62 -1.63 14.00
CA ALA A 110 -4.79 -1.56 14.87
C ALA A 110 -6.12 -1.73 14.09
N LYS A 111 -6.19 -1.18 12.87
CA LYS A 111 -7.35 -1.29 11.96
C LYS A 111 -7.58 -2.70 11.38
N HIS A 112 -6.70 -3.68 11.59
CA HIS A 112 -6.94 -5.04 11.12
C HIS A 112 -7.98 -5.75 11.99
N PRO A 113 -8.84 -6.61 11.41
CA PRO A 113 -9.67 -7.52 12.18
C PRO A 113 -8.82 -8.44 13.06
N ASP A 114 -9.35 -8.89 14.19
CA ASP A 114 -8.61 -9.72 15.15
C ASP A 114 -8.17 -11.07 14.55
N GLU A 115 -8.95 -11.62 13.63
CA GLU A 115 -8.59 -12.82 12.85
C GLU A 115 -7.31 -12.58 12.01
N VAL A 116 -7.19 -11.41 11.39
CA VAL A 116 -6.01 -11.05 10.60
C VAL A 116 -4.82 -10.82 11.51
N LYS A 117 -4.99 -10.11 12.64
CA LYS A 117 -3.91 -9.92 13.63
C LYS A 117 -3.39 -11.25 14.16
N SER A 118 -4.29 -12.18 14.46
CA SER A 118 -3.96 -13.54 14.91
C SER A 118 -3.16 -14.29 13.84
N THR A 119 -3.58 -14.19 12.59
CA THR A 119 -2.87 -14.78 11.44
C THR A 119 -1.47 -14.20 11.28
N LEU A 120 -1.30 -12.88 11.39
CA LEU A 120 0.00 -12.21 11.28
C LEU A 120 0.95 -12.62 12.41
N ASN A 121 0.42 -12.90 13.60
CA ASN A 121 1.23 -13.32 14.76
C ASN A 121 1.57 -14.82 14.76
N LEU A 122 1.18 -15.58 13.72
CA LEU A 122 1.59 -16.98 13.56
C LEU A 122 3.11 -17.09 13.35
N PRO A 123 3.71 -18.25 13.67
CA PRO A 123 5.09 -18.55 13.28
C PRO A 123 5.32 -18.32 11.79
N VAL A 124 6.45 -17.71 11.43
CA VAL A 124 6.78 -17.30 10.05
C VAL A 124 6.56 -18.42 9.02
N ALA A 125 6.87 -19.67 9.37
CA ALA A 125 6.67 -20.82 8.49
C ALA A 125 5.18 -21.08 8.18
N GLN A 126 4.31 -20.95 9.18
CA GLN A 126 2.86 -21.14 9.03
C GLN A 126 2.25 -19.97 8.26
N LEU A 127 2.63 -18.74 8.61
CA LEU A 127 2.22 -17.53 7.88
C LEU A 127 2.59 -17.62 6.39
N LYS A 128 3.82 -18.02 6.06
CA LYS A 128 4.27 -18.20 4.66
C LYS A 128 3.43 -19.23 3.89
N ARG A 129 3.07 -20.34 4.53
CA ARG A 129 2.20 -21.36 3.91
C ARG A 129 0.82 -20.80 3.60
N LEU A 130 0.18 -20.15 4.57
CA LEU A 130 -1.14 -19.53 4.39
C LEU A 130 -1.13 -18.47 3.28
N VAL A 131 -0.09 -17.62 3.24
CA VAL A 131 0.07 -16.62 2.18
C VAL A 131 0.16 -17.29 0.80
N ALA A 132 0.96 -18.36 0.66
CA ALA A 132 1.10 -19.09 -0.59
C ALA A 132 -0.21 -19.75 -1.04
N GLU A 133 -0.93 -20.40 -0.11
CA GLU A 133 -2.22 -21.04 -0.35
C GLU A 133 -3.28 -20.02 -0.80
N ASN A 134 -3.43 -18.91 -0.05
CA ASN A 134 -4.39 -17.86 -0.36
C ASN A 134 -4.07 -17.15 -1.67
N THR A 135 -2.80 -16.93 -1.98
CA THR A 135 -2.35 -16.36 -3.26
C THR A 135 -2.72 -17.30 -4.42
N ALA A 136 -2.49 -18.60 -4.29
CA ALA A 136 -2.88 -19.57 -5.32
C ALA A 136 -4.40 -19.62 -5.53
N ILE A 137 -5.18 -19.55 -4.45
CA ILE A 137 -6.65 -19.48 -4.52
C ILE A 137 -7.09 -18.23 -5.29
N ARG A 138 -6.50 -17.07 -5.01
CA ARG A 138 -6.81 -15.82 -5.71
C ARG A 138 -6.45 -15.86 -7.19
N ALA A 139 -5.29 -16.40 -7.54
CA ALA A 139 -4.87 -16.56 -8.93
C ALA A 139 -5.81 -17.48 -9.73
N LYS A 140 -6.33 -18.55 -9.10
CA LYS A 140 -7.33 -19.44 -9.71
C LYS A 140 -8.67 -18.73 -9.95
N LYS A 141 -9.10 -17.85 -9.03
CA LYS A 141 -10.33 -17.06 -9.17
C LYS A 141 -10.23 -15.94 -10.21
N GLN A 142 -9.04 -15.40 -10.47
CA GLN A 142 -8.83 -14.31 -11.43
C GLN A 142 -8.72 -14.74 -12.90
N LYS A 143 -8.60 -16.04 -13.22
CA LYS A 143 -8.65 -16.51 -14.63
C LYS A 143 -10.08 -16.37 -15.18
N PRO A 144 -10.35 -15.50 -16.18
CA PRO A 144 -11.67 -15.44 -16.81
C PRO A 144 -11.88 -16.63 -17.77
N ARG A 145 -13.15 -17.02 -17.91
CA ARG A 145 -13.71 -17.98 -18.87
C ARG A 145 -13.04 -17.91 -20.25
N ARG A 146 -12.68 -19.08 -20.78
CA ARG A 146 -12.30 -19.33 -22.18
C ARG A 146 -13.14 -18.49 -23.16
N GLN A 147 -12.44 -17.84 -24.10
CA GLN A 147 -12.94 -17.11 -25.26
C GLN A 147 -14.24 -17.73 -25.82
N ARG A 148 -15.35 -16.98 -25.82
CA ARG A 148 -16.51 -17.31 -26.67
C ARG A 148 -16.08 -17.08 -28.13
N ARG A 149 -16.22 -18.14 -28.94
CA ARG A 149 -15.93 -18.21 -30.38
C ARG A 149 -16.42 -16.97 -31.14
N PRO A 150 -15.71 -16.49 -32.19
CA PRO A 150 -16.23 -15.45 -33.06
C PRO A 150 -17.49 -15.97 -33.75
N GLN A 151 -18.60 -15.24 -33.57
CA GLN A 151 -19.86 -15.55 -34.22
C GLN A 151 -19.73 -15.18 -35.70
N ARG A 152 -19.56 -16.20 -36.55
CA ARG A 152 -19.53 -16.08 -38.01
C ARG A 152 -20.91 -15.56 -38.46
N ASN A 153 -20.98 -14.30 -38.86
CA ASN A 153 -22.22 -13.63 -39.27
C ASN A 153 -22.60 -14.09 -40.69
N PRO A 154 -23.73 -14.78 -40.93
CA PRO A 154 -24.22 -15.03 -42.26
C PRO A 154 -25.22 -13.91 -42.64
N ARG A 155 -25.02 -13.32 -43.82
CA ARG A 155 -25.96 -12.49 -44.62
C ARG A 155 -25.56 -11.02 -44.77
N ARG A 156 -24.96 -10.73 -45.93
CA ARG A 156 -25.47 -9.69 -46.83
C ARG A 156 -25.70 -10.33 -48.20
N ARG A 157 -26.93 -10.81 -48.41
CA ARG A 157 -27.58 -10.71 -49.72
C ARG A 157 -28.21 -9.33 -49.76
N VAL A 158 -27.94 -8.57 -50.82
CA VAL A 158 -28.70 -7.39 -51.21
C VAL A 158 -28.84 -7.46 -52.75
N PRO A 159 -29.87 -6.81 -53.31
CA PRO A 159 -30.93 -7.39 -54.13
C PRO A 159 -30.48 -7.80 -55.54
#